data_AF-A0A9N9S3B4-F1
#
_entry.id   AF-A0A9N9S3B4-F1
#
_cell.length_a   1.000
_cell.length_b   1.000
_cell.length_c   1.000
_cell.angle_alpha   90.00
_cell.angle_beta   90.00
_cell.angle_gamma   90.00
#
_symmetry.space_group_name_H-M   'P 1'
#
loop_
_entity.id
_entity.type
_entity.pdbx_description
1 polymer ?
#
loop_
_entity_poly.entity_id
_entity_poly.type
_entity_poly.pdbx_seq_one_letter_code
_entity_poly.pdbx_strand_id
1 'polypeptide(L)'
;MLFLNRLNSFVLKKLKLILNRDIIMYSDWSYGLIKVVNEKRNILLQSETLAVIRDSFPKATFHFLVIPFDDDLDTIYDLNDGHLDLIDEFELLGINVVEATGNKVENFAFGFHAKPSMRRLHLHVVSKDFNSQCLKHKKHWNSFNTDFLVPVEKVRNELKSNGHVQQLSDETLQKLINTPLKCNTCSYIPKHMPDLKKHLITHLPNYIDKNSSFLSLFEKNG
;
A
#
# COMPACT_ATOMS: atom_id res chain seq x y z
N MET A 1 31.07 35.81 -19.36
CA MET A 1 30.33 34.80 -20.15
C MET A 1 31.31 33.83 -20.80
N LEU A 2 32.08 33.09 -20.02
CA LEU A 2 33.07 32.12 -20.51
C LEU A 2 33.38 31.12 -19.39
N PHE A 3 32.56 30.08 -19.19
CA PHE A 3 32.96 28.89 -18.41
C PHE A 3 32.02 27.71 -18.69
N LEU A 4 31.71 27.45 -19.95
CA LEU A 4 31.12 26.18 -20.37
C LEU A 4 31.72 25.84 -21.72
N ASN A 5 32.76 25.00 -21.74
CA ASN A 5 33.03 24.04 -22.82
C ASN A 5 34.39 23.37 -22.61
N ARG A 6 34.40 22.27 -21.84
CA ARG A 6 35.24 21.08 -22.08
C ARG A 6 34.85 19.99 -21.07
N LEU A 7 33.61 19.52 -21.14
CA LEU A 7 33.29 18.21 -20.57
C LEU A 7 33.80 17.16 -21.56
N ASN A 8 34.68 16.28 -21.09
CA ASN A 8 35.30 15.22 -21.90
C ASN A 8 34.21 14.33 -22.53
N SER A 9 34.43 13.80 -23.74
CA SER A 9 33.41 13.06 -24.50
C SER A 9 32.86 11.86 -23.74
N PHE A 10 33.68 11.26 -22.87
CA PHE A 10 33.27 10.21 -21.93
C PHE A 10 32.25 10.69 -20.89
N VAL A 11 32.47 11.88 -20.32
CA VAL A 11 31.56 12.50 -19.34
C VAL A 11 30.23 12.87 -20.02
N LEU A 12 30.27 13.42 -21.23
CA LEU A 12 29.06 13.69 -22.02
C LEU A 12 28.30 12.42 -22.36
N LYS A 13 28.99 11.33 -22.75
CA LYS A 13 28.35 10.04 -23.06
C LYS A 13 27.75 9.40 -21.80
N LYS A 14 28.44 9.51 -20.65
CA LYS A 14 27.94 9.07 -19.33
C LYS A 14 26.75 9.91 -18.86
N LEU A 15 26.80 11.24 -18.99
CA LEU A 15 25.66 12.12 -18.71
C LEU A 15 24.47 11.79 -19.60
N LYS A 16 24.69 11.57 -20.90
CA LYS A 16 23.63 11.22 -21.85
C LYS A 16 23.04 9.84 -21.56
N LEU A 17 23.85 8.88 -21.09
CA LEU A 17 23.40 7.58 -20.61
C LEU A 17 22.60 7.70 -19.30
N ILE A 18 23.04 8.53 -18.35
CA ILE A 18 22.31 8.81 -17.10
C ILE A 18 20.97 9.49 -17.42
N LEU A 19 20.99 10.57 -18.21
CA LEU A 19 19.78 11.27 -18.65
C LEU A 19 18.83 10.37 -19.47
N ASN A 20 19.34 9.54 -20.37
CA ASN A 20 18.50 8.57 -21.09
C ASN A 20 17.96 7.48 -20.16
N ARG A 21 18.75 7.04 -19.17
CA ARG A 21 18.30 6.08 -18.16
C ARG A 21 17.18 6.70 -17.32
N ASP A 22 17.33 7.94 -16.87
CA ASP A 22 16.29 8.68 -16.15
C ASP A 22 15.04 8.86 -17.02
N ILE A 23 15.17 9.29 -18.29
CA ILE A 23 14.03 9.47 -19.21
C ILE A 23 13.29 8.15 -19.47
N ILE A 24 14.02 7.04 -19.67
CA ILE A 24 13.43 5.71 -19.85
C ILE A 24 12.76 5.24 -18.54
N MET A 25 13.39 5.49 -17.39
CA MET A 25 12.88 5.18 -16.06
C MET A 25 11.55 5.91 -15.79
N TYR A 26 11.47 7.21 -16.06
CA TYR A 26 10.26 8.02 -15.88
C TYR A 26 9.13 7.73 -16.91
N SER A 27 9.38 6.90 -17.92
CA SER A 27 8.37 6.47 -18.90
C SER A 27 7.68 5.16 -18.53
N ASP A 28 8.25 4.36 -17.62
CA ASP A 28 7.63 3.14 -17.11
C ASP A 28 6.62 3.50 -16.00
N TRP A 29 5.38 3.01 -16.16
CA TRP A 29 4.28 3.27 -15.23
C TRP A 29 4.61 2.83 -13.79
N SER A 30 5.53 1.87 -13.63
CA SER A 30 5.98 1.38 -12.33
C SER A 30 6.65 2.47 -11.48
N TYR A 31 7.19 3.54 -12.10
CA TYR A 31 7.79 4.70 -11.43
C TYR A 31 6.81 5.86 -11.18
N GLY A 32 5.52 5.67 -11.45
CA GLY A 32 4.49 6.71 -11.29
C GLY A 32 4.47 7.34 -9.89
N LEU A 33 4.82 6.58 -8.85
CA LEU A 33 4.91 7.08 -7.47
C LEU A 33 5.98 8.16 -7.29
N ILE A 34 7.12 8.05 -7.98
CA ILE A 34 8.21 9.03 -7.90
C ILE A 34 7.70 10.41 -8.33
N LYS A 35 6.99 10.45 -9.45
CA LYS A 35 6.44 11.70 -9.97
C LYS A 35 5.40 12.29 -9.01
N VAL A 36 4.54 11.45 -8.42
CA VAL A 36 3.49 11.90 -7.51
C VAL A 36 4.06 12.48 -6.21
N VAL A 37 5.08 11.84 -5.63
CA VAL A 37 5.73 12.30 -4.38
C VAL A 37 6.52 13.58 -4.57
N ASN A 38 7.13 13.80 -5.74
CA ASN A 38 7.84 15.04 -6.05
C ASN A 38 6.91 16.26 -6.21
N GLU A 39 5.61 16.05 -6.40
CA GLU A 39 4.61 17.12 -6.48
C GLU A 39 3.99 17.39 -5.09
N LYS A 40 4.48 18.42 -4.38
CA LYS A 40 4.06 18.80 -3.01
C LYS A 40 2.54 18.83 -2.78
N ARG A 41 1.74 19.17 -3.80
CA ARG A 41 0.27 19.20 -3.72
C ARG A 41 -0.38 17.85 -3.41
N ASN A 42 0.34 16.74 -3.63
CA ASN A 42 -0.16 15.39 -3.39
C ASN A 42 0.19 14.87 -1.98
N ILE A 43 1.06 15.58 -1.27
CA ILE A 43 1.54 15.21 0.07
C ILE A 43 0.52 15.67 1.11
N LEU A 44 0.07 14.73 1.94
CA LEU A 44 -0.82 15.00 3.08
C LEU A 44 -0.03 15.35 4.34
N LEU A 45 1.02 14.58 4.62
CA LEU A 45 1.93 14.69 5.74
C LEU A 45 3.32 14.30 5.25
N GLN A 46 4.38 14.82 5.86
CA GLN A 46 5.75 14.42 5.55
C GLN A 46 6.66 14.60 6.76
N SER A 47 7.75 13.86 6.77
CA SER A 47 8.94 14.12 7.58
C SER A 47 10.04 14.71 6.68
N GLU A 48 11.30 14.66 7.13
CA GLU A 48 12.45 15.01 6.31
C GLU A 48 12.75 13.94 5.23
N THR A 49 12.38 12.68 5.47
CA THR A 49 12.76 11.50 4.68
C THR A 49 11.57 10.82 4.00
N LEU A 50 10.35 10.97 4.53
CA LEU A 50 9.14 10.28 4.08
C LEU A 50 8.02 11.26 3.74
N ALA A 51 7.16 10.85 2.80
CA ALA A 51 5.89 11.51 2.47
C ALA A 51 4.71 10.55 2.60
N VAL A 52 3.55 11.07 2.98
CA VAL A 52 2.28 10.37 2.94
C VAL A 52 1.42 10.94 1.82
N ILE A 53 0.92 10.06 0.95
CA ILE A 53 0.01 10.42 -0.15
C ILE A 53 -1.25 9.55 -0.09
N ARG A 54 -2.32 9.96 -0.78
CA ARG A 54 -3.46 9.09 -1.04
C ARG A 54 -3.13 8.11 -2.17
N ASP A 55 -3.55 6.85 -2.03
CA ASP A 55 -3.54 5.92 -3.15
C ASP A 55 -4.57 6.37 -4.20
N SER A 56 -4.17 6.52 -5.45
CA SER A 56 -5.03 6.97 -6.56
C SER A 56 -6.13 5.96 -6.93
N PHE A 57 -5.99 4.69 -6.50
CA PHE A 57 -6.94 3.60 -6.72
C PHE A 57 -7.22 2.89 -5.39
N PRO A 58 -7.80 3.60 -4.40
CA PRO A 58 -7.87 3.15 -3.02
C PRO A 58 -8.64 1.83 -2.90
N LYS A 59 -8.18 0.87 -2.09
CA LYS A 59 -8.86 -0.44 -1.96
C LYS A 59 -9.88 -0.49 -0.82
N ALA A 60 -9.93 0.56 0.00
CA ALA A 60 -10.87 0.77 1.09
C ALA A 60 -11.29 2.24 1.15
N THR A 61 -12.10 2.61 2.14
CA THR A 61 -12.51 4.01 2.39
C THR A 61 -11.30 4.91 2.57
N PHE A 62 -10.30 4.47 3.32
CA PHE A 62 -9.01 5.14 3.48
C PHE A 62 -7.90 4.22 2.98
N HIS A 63 -7.09 4.74 2.06
CA HIS A 63 -5.90 4.04 1.58
C HIS A 63 -4.82 5.08 1.30
N PHE A 64 -3.78 5.06 2.13
CA PHE A 64 -2.62 5.93 2.02
C PHE A 64 -1.39 5.09 1.70
N LEU A 65 -0.41 5.78 1.13
CA LEU A 65 0.94 5.25 0.92
C LEU A 65 1.90 6.15 1.67
N VAL A 66 2.71 5.57 2.55
CA VAL A 66 3.91 6.24 3.08
C VAL A 66 5.08 5.83 2.19
N ILE A 67 5.89 6.77 1.72
CA ILE A 67 6.89 6.59 0.67
C ILE A 67 8.15 7.40 1.00
N PRO A 68 9.37 6.86 0.82
CA PRO A 68 10.59 7.61 1.05
C PRO A 68 10.90 8.57 -0.11
N PHE A 69 11.46 9.74 0.21
CA PHE A 69 12.04 10.66 -0.77
C PHE A 69 13.35 10.12 -1.38
N ASP A 70 14.00 9.17 -0.71
CA ASP A 70 15.08 8.36 -1.27
C ASP A 70 14.54 7.37 -2.31
N ASP A 71 15.19 7.27 -3.47
CA ASP A 71 14.80 6.45 -4.61
C ASP A 71 15.61 5.15 -4.75
N ASP A 72 16.54 4.87 -3.84
CA ASP A 72 17.39 3.66 -3.89
C ASP A 72 16.69 2.40 -3.33
N LEU A 73 15.53 2.54 -2.67
CA LEU A 73 14.77 1.44 -2.10
C LEU A 73 13.51 1.15 -2.90
N ASP A 74 13.50 0.02 -3.64
CA ASP A 74 12.37 -0.40 -4.47
C ASP A 74 11.40 -1.31 -3.71
N THR A 75 11.92 -2.18 -2.84
CA THR A 75 11.18 -3.24 -2.19
C THR A 75 11.65 -3.48 -0.76
N ILE A 76 10.89 -4.27 0.00
CA ILE A 76 11.31 -4.69 1.35
C ILE A 76 12.57 -5.57 1.36
N TYR A 77 12.97 -6.12 0.20
CA TYR A 77 14.15 -6.98 0.08
C TYR A 77 15.45 -6.19 -0.11
N ASP A 78 15.34 -4.88 -0.37
CA ASP A 78 16.48 -3.97 -0.42
C ASP A 78 16.85 -3.44 0.99
N LEU A 79 16.03 -3.75 1.99
CA LEU A 79 16.22 -3.35 3.38
C LEU A 79 17.24 -4.24 4.11
N ASN A 80 17.93 -3.64 5.06
CA ASN A 80 18.84 -4.28 6.01
C ASN A 80 18.64 -3.73 7.44
N ASP A 81 19.39 -4.24 8.41
CA ASP A 81 19.34 -3.79 9.82
C ASP A 81 19.65 -2.30 10.03
N GLY A 82 20.40 -1.67 9.13
CA GLY A 82 20.62 -0.22 9.12
C GLY A 82 19.37 0.62 8.80
N HIS A 83 18.28 -0.01 8.34
CA HIS A 83 17.02 0.66 8.01
C HIS A 83 15.95 0.56 9.11
N LEU A 84 16.29 0.11 10.32
CA LEU A 84 15.31 -0.03 11.41
C LEU A 84 14.64 1.31 11.77
N ASP A 85 15.40 2.40 11.87
CA ASP A 85 14.86 3.73 12.17
C ASP A 85 13.90 4.22 11.08
N LEU A 86 14.21 3.94 9.81
CA LEU A 86 13.33 4.24 8.67
C LEU A 86 12.00 3.49 8.79
N ILE A 87 12.03 2.21 9.19
CA ILE A 87 10.80 1.40 9.38
C ILE A 87 9.96 1.90 10.55
N ASP A 88 10.59 2.36 11.64
CA ASP A 88 9.89 3.00 12.75
C ASP A 88 9.24 4.31 12.32
N GLU A 89 9.93 5.09 11.48
CA GLU A 89 9.40 6.33 10.91
C GLU A 89 8.21 6.07 9.95
N PHE A 90 8.28 5.02 9.12
CA PHE A 90 7.16 4.57 8.27
C PHE A 90 5.90 4.31 9.10
N GLU A 91 6.03 3.53 10.19
CA GLU A 91 4.90 3.20 11.05
C GLU A 91 4.35 4.45 11.76
N LEU A 92 5.23 5.29 12.31
CA LEU A 92 4.82 6.52 13.00
C LEU A 92 4.07 7.48 12.08
N LEU A 93 4.57 7.72 10.86
CA LEU A 93 3.91 8.60 9.90
C LEU A 93 2.59 7.99 9.40
N GLY A 94 2.51 6.67 9.32
CA GLY A 94 1.27 5.94 9.07
C GLY A 94 0.23 6.14 10.19
N ILE A 95 0.64 6.06 11.46
CA ILE A 95 -0.23 6.31 12.61
C ILE A 95 -0.76 7.74 12.56
N ASN A 96 0.13 8.71 12.34
CA ASN A 96 -0.23 10.13 12.26
C ASN A 96 -1.29 10.41 11.19
N VAL A 97 -1.20 9.78 10.00
CA VAL A 97 -2.23 9.96 8.96
C VAL A 97 -3.55 9.34 9.35
N VAL A 98 -3.57 8.20 10.07
CA VAL A 98 -4.82 7.61 10.56
C VAL A 98 -5.48 8.51 11.60
N GLU A 99 -4.73 8.99 12.58
CA GLU A 99 -5.24 9.88 13.62
C GLU A 99 -5.80 11.18 13.03
N ALA A 100 -5.14 11.74 12.02
CA ALA A 100 -5.62 12.92 11.30
C ALA A 100 -6.97 12.70 10.58
N THR A 101 -7.37 11.46 10.32
CA THR A 101 -8.72 11.15 9.80
C THR A 101 -9.80 11.06 10.88
N GLY A 102 -9.43 11.14 12.17
CA GLY A 102 -10.33 10.91 13.30
C GLY A 102 -10.72 9.44 13.50
N ASN A 103 -10.02 8.50 12.86
CA ASN A 103 -10.23 7.07 13.03
C ASN A 103 -9.21 6.46 13.99
N LYS A 104 -9.48 5.25 14.45
CA LYS A 104 -8.58 4.50 15.32
C LYS A 104 -7.64 3.59 14.53
N VAL A 105 -6.39 3.49 14.98
CA VAL A 105 -5.31 2.72 14.32
C VAL A 105 -5.67 1.24 14.15
N GLU A 106 -6.39 0.63 15.11
CA GLU A 106 -6.79 -0.78 15.03
C GLU A 106 -7.70 -1.10 13.85
N ASN A 107 -8.38 -0.10 13.28
CA ASN A 107 -9.22 -0.25 12.10
C ASN A 107 -8.42 -0.26 10.79
N PHE A 108 -7.10 -0.16 10.86
CA PHE A 108 -6.20 -0.11 9.72
C PHE A 108 -5.22 -1.28 9.72
N ALA A 109 -4.79 -1.66 8.52
CA ALA A 109 -3.66 -2.54 8.29
C ALA A 109 -2.47 -1.73 7.78
N PHE A 110 -1.29 -2.09 8.28
CA PHE A 110 -0.01 -1.46 7.98
C PHE A 110 0.92 -2.53 7.42
N GLY A 111 1.25 -2.45 6.14
CA GLY A 111 2.14 -3.45 5.56
C GLY A 111 2.62 -3.15 4.14
N PHE A 112 3.58 -3.94 3.71
CA PHE A 112 4.19 -3.89 2.39
C PHE A 112 3.74 -5.09 1.58
N HIS A 113 3.53 -4.94 0.28
CA HIS A 113 3.30 -6.10 -0.56
C HIS A 113 4.58 -6.93 -0.73
N ALA A 114 4.50 -8.23 -0.47
CA ALA A 114 5.61 -9.18 -0.67
C ALA A 114 6.11 -9.22 -2.13
N LYS A 115 5.24 -8.87 -3.09
CA LYS A 115 5.63 -8.58 -4.47
C LYS A 115 4.95 -7.28 -4.92
N PRO A 116 5.67 -6.15 -4.93
CA PRO A 116 5.04 -4.86 -5.16
C PRO A 116 4.59 -4.73 -6.62
N SER A 117 3.52 -3.97 -6.84
CA SER A 117 3.01 -3.66 -8.19
C SER A 117 3.70 -2.45 -8.81
N MET A 118 4.30 -1.59 -8.00
CA MET A 118 5.03 -0.39 -8.43
C MET A 118 6.42 -0.45 -7.83
N ARG A 119 7.38 0.18 -8.50
CA ARG A 119 8.70 0.43 -7.92
C ARG A 119 8.60 1.51 -6.86
N ARG A 120 9.68 1.62 -6.06
CA ARG A 120 9.76 2.37 -4.81
C ARG A 120 9.03 1.71 -3.65
N LEU A 121 9.75 1.52 -2.55
CA LEU A 121 9.23 1.02 -1.29
C LEU A 121 8.08 1.90 -0.83
N HIS A 122 6.96 1.29 -0.45
CA HIS A 122 5.81 2.01 0.10
C HIS A 122 5.04 1.17 1.10
N LEU A 123 4.80 1.76 2.26
CA LEU A 123 3.92 1.18 3.28
C LEU A 123 2.47 1.50 2.90
N HIS A 124 1.65 0.47 2.77
CA HIS A 124 0.21 0.63 2.70
C HIS A 124 -0.34 0.88 4.10
N VAL A 125 -1.12 1.96 4.23
CA VAL A 125 -1.96 2.24 5.40
C VAL A 125 -3.41 2.23 4.91
N VAL A 126 -4.09 1.11 5.12
CA VAL A 126 -5.39 0.82 4.51
C VAL A 126 -6.43 0.48 5.58
N SER A 127 -7.61 1.09 5.50
CA SER A 127 -8.70 0.78 6.43
C SER A 127 -9.28 -0.61 6.13
N LYS A 128 -9.66 -1.34 7.18
CA LYS A 128 -10.12 -2.74 7.10
C LYS A 128 -11.56 -2.89 6.58
N ASP A 129 -12.26 -1.81 6.26
CA ASP A 129 -13.60 -1.86 5.67
C ASP A 129 -13.61 -2.36 4.22
N PHE A 130 -12.52 -2.11 3.47
CA PHE A 130 -12.40 -2.48 2.05
C PHE A 130 -13.61 -2.07 1.19
N ASN A 131 -14.30 -0.99 1.57
CA ASN A 131 -15.44 -0.45 0.85
C ASN A 131 -14.96 0.54 -0.22
N SER A 132 -14.62 0.00 -1.40
CA SER A 132 -14.17 0.81 -2.52
C SER A 132 -14.65 0.30 -3.87
N GLN A 133 -14.89 1.22 -4.81
CA GLN A 133 -15.13 0.90 -6.21
C GLN A 133 -13.88 0.36 -6.91
N CYS A 134 -12.67 0.71 -6.47
CA CYS A 134 -11.41 0.23 -7.05
C CYS A 134 -11.00 -1.18 -6.57
N LEU A 135 -11.67 -1.71 -5.53
CA LEU A 135 -11.58 -3.12 -5.15
C LEU A 135 -12.42 -3.96 -6.13
N LYS A 136 -11.77 -4.52 -7.16
CA LYS A 136 -12.46 -5.16 -8.30
C LYS A 136 -12.23 -6.66 -8.40
N HIS A 137 -11.02 -7.13 -8.12
CA HIS A 137 -10.58 -8.49 -8.44
C HIS A 137 -10.11 -9.23 -7.19
N LYS A 138 -10.16 -10.57 -7.25
CA LYS A 138 -9.64 -11.45 -6.18
C LYS A 138 -8.21 -11.09 -5.78
N LYS A 139 -7.35 -10.80 -6.76
CA LYS A 139 -5.98 -10.34 -6.51
C LYS A 139 -5.92 -9.08 -5.64
N HIS A 140 -6.81 -8.10 -5.86
CA HIS A 140 -6.87 -6.91 -5.02
C HIS A 140 -7.32 -7.23 -3.60
N TRP A 141 -8.18 -8.24 -3.39
CA TRP A 141 -8.57 -8.63 -2.05
C TRP A 141 -7.45 -9.37 -1.33
N ASN A 142 -6.93 -10.41 -1.97
CA ASN A 142 -5.92 -11.30 -1.39
C ASN A 142 -4.57 -10.60 -1.17
N SER A 143 -4.24 -9.57 -1.95
CA SER A 143 -3.00 -8.81 -1.72
C SER A 143 -2.99 -8.07 -0.38
N PHE A 144 -4.15 -7.79 0.23
CA PHE A 144 -4.25 -7.13 1.53
C PHE A 144 -4.79 -8.03 2.66
N ASN A 145 -5.36 -9.19 2.33
CA ASN A 145 -6.04 -10.08 3.30
C ASN A 145 -5.42 -11.49 3.36
N THR A 146 -4.15 -11.60 2.97
CA THR A 146 -3.30 -12.79 3.13
C THR A 146 -1.88 -12.35 3.49
N ASP A 147 -0.97 -13.30 3.72
CA ASP A 147 0.46 -13.03 3.97
C ASP A 147 1.18 -12.34 2.78
N PHE A 148 0.47 -12.06 1.69
CA PHE A 148 0.96 -11.20 0.62
C PHE A 148 1.14 -9.74 1.10
N LEU A 149 0.37 -9.29 2.08
CA LEU A 149 0.64 -8.04 2.81
C LEU A 149 1.51 -8.37 4.02
N VAL A 150 2.80 -8.10 3.93
CA VAL A 150 3.76 -8.30 5.01
C VAL A 150 3.60 -7.16 6.02
N PRO A 151 3.18 -7.45 7.28
CA PRO A 151 3.00 -6.39 8.28
C PRO A 151 4.30 -5.65 8.57
N VAL A 152 4.23 -4.34 8.83
CA VAL A 152 5.41 -3.51 9.16
C VAL A 152 6.20 -4.07 10.35
N GLU A 153 5.50 -4.57 11.37
CA GLU A 153 6.11 -5.23 12.53
C GLU A 153 6.90 -6.49 12.14
N LYS A 154 6.38 -7.30 11.20
CA LYS A 154 7.08 -8.49 10.71
C LYS A 154 8.36 -8.12 9.98
N VAL A 155 8.32 -7.09 9.12
CA VAL A 155 9.52 -6.55 8.45
C VAL A 155 10.55 -6.13 9.49
N ARG A 156 10.16 -5.30 10.46
CA ARG A 156 11.03 -4.86 11.57
C ARG A 156 11.67 -6.06 12.29
N ASN A 157 10.87 -7.06 12.65
CA ASN A 157 11.35 -8.23 13.39
C ASN A 157 12.33 -9.09 12.58
N GLU A 158 12.09 -9.26 11.28
CA GLU A 158 13.01 -9.98 10.39
C GLU A 158 14.32 -9.23 10.19
N LEU A 159 14.27 -7.90 10.04
CA LEU A 159 15.49 -7.06 9.99
C LEU A 159 16.30 -7.18 11.28
N LYS A 160 15.65 -7.09 12.46
CA LYS A 160 16.33 -7.26 13.76
C LYS A 160 16.95 -8.63 13.95
N SER A 161 16.29 -9.69 13.47
CA SER A 161 16.70 -11.07 13.74
C SER A 161 17.68 -11.62 12.71
N ASN A 162 17.50 -11.26 11.43
CA ASN A 162 18.20 -11.87 10.30
C ASN A 162 19.04 -10.85 9.50
N GLY A 163 18.92 -9.56 9.80
CA GLY A 163 19.54 -8.47 9.02
C GLY A 163 18.91 -8.22 7.65
N HIS A 164 17.87 -8.98 7.27
CA HIS A 164 17.17 -8.87 5.99
C HIS A 164 15.75 -9.46 6.08
N VAL A 165 14.90 -9.11 5.12
CA VAL A 165 13.55 -9.69 4.96
C VAL A 165 13.60 -10.94 4.10
N GLN A 166 12.96 -12.03 4.53
CA GLN A 166 12.95 -13.27 3.77
C GLN A 166 11.98 -13.21 2.59
N GLN A 167 12.49 -13.47 1.39
CA GLN A 167 11.67 -13.48 0.18
C GLN A 167 10.86 -14.76 0.04
N LEU A 168 9.55 -14.60 -0.16
CA LEU A 168 8.66 -15.71 -0.49
C LEU A 168 8.89 -16.18 -1.93
N SER A 169 8.82 -17.50 -2.14
CA SER A 169 8.89 -18.07 -3.49
C SER A 169 7.71 -17.63 -4.35
N ASP A 170 7.91 -17.52 -5.67
CA ASP A 170 6.83 -17.18 -6.61
C ASP A 170 5.66 -18.16 -6.52
N GLU A 171 5.92 -19.45 -6.27
CA GLU A 171 4.86 -20.45 -6.04
C GLU A 171 4.01 -20.09 -4.81
N THR A 172 4.64 -19.70 -3.71
CA THR A 172 3.95 -19.28 -2.48
C THR A 172 3.12 -18.02 -2.73
N LEU A 173 3.70 -17.03 -3.41
CA LEU A 173 3.01 -15.79 -3.75
C LEU A 173 1.79 -16.05 -4.65
N GLN A 174 1.89 -16.97 -5.61
CA GLN A 174 0.76 -17.38 -6.44
C GLN A 174 -0.32 -18.09 -5.63
N LYS A 175 0.04 -18.95 -4.67
CA LYS A 175 -0.94 -19.58 -3.77
C LYS A 175 -1.69 -18.53 -2.94
N LEU A 176 -0.98 -17.57 -2.35
CA LEU A 176 -1.58 -16.47 -1.59
C LEU A 176 -2.58 -15.67 -2.45
N ILE A 177 -2.16 -15.21 -3.63
CA ILE A 177 -3.02 -14.43 -4.52
C ILE A 177 -4.23 -15.22 -5.03
N ASN A 178 -4.13 -16.54 -5.18
CA ASN A 178 -5.23 -17.39 -5.68
C ASN A 178 -6.12 -17.98 -4.58
N THR A 179 -5.80 -17.73 -3.30
CA THR A 179 -6.56 -18.21 -2.13
C THR A 179 -8.07 -17.94 -2.30
N PRO A 180 -8.96 -18.89 -1.93
CA PRO A 180 -10.39 -18.64 -1.92
C PRO A 180 -10.75 -17.38 -1.13
N LEU A 181 -11.75 -16.63 -1.60
CA LEU A 181 -12.14 -15.41 -0.89
C LEU A 181 -12.67 -15.78 0.50
N LYS A 182 -12.28 -15.00 1.50
CA LYS A 182 -12.77 -15.09 2.87
C LYS A 182 -12.92 -13.68 3.43
N CYS A 183 -14.01 -13.42 4.12
CA CYS A 183 -14.19 -12.15 4.82
C CYS A 183 -13.08 -11.97 5.87
N ASN A 184 -12.61 -10.74 6.03
CA ASN A 184 -11.60 -10.37 7.04
C ASN A 184 -12.19 -10.18 8.44
N THR A 185 -13.52 -10.11 8.55
CA THR A 185 -14.23 -9.80 9.80
C THR A 185 -14.97 -11.02 10.36
N CYS A 186 -15.44 -11.94 9.50
CA CYS A 186 -16.18 -13.13 9.93
C CYS A 186 -15.84 -14.37 9.09
N SER A 187 -16.54 -15.49 9.34
CA SER A 187 -16.29 -16.78 8.68
C SER A 187 -16.85 -16.91 7.26
N TYR A 188 -17.51 -15.88 6.71
CA TYR A 188 -18.13 -15.95 5.39
C TYR A 188 -17.10 -16.16 4.26
N ILE A 189 -17.39 -17.13 3.38
CA ILE A 189 -16.57 -17.52 2.23
C ILE A 189 -17.38 -17.29 0.95
N PRO A 190 -17.24 -16.12 0.30
CA PRO A 190 -17.94 -15.83 -0.95
C PRO A 190 -17.34 -16.57 -2.14
N LYS A 191 -18.20 -16.93 -3.10
CA LYS A 191 -17.76 -17.56 -4.35
C LYS A 191 -17.18 -16.53 -5.33
N HIS A 192 -17.75 -15.34 -5.38
CA HIS A 192 -17.35 -14.28 -6.31
C HIS A 192 -17.12 -12.93 -5.61
N MET A 193 -16.30 -12.06 -6.23
CA MET A 193 -16.02 -10.72 -5.70
C MET A 193 -17.28 -9.86 -5.44
N PRO A 194 -18.33 -9.86 -6.30
CA PRO A 194 -19.55 -9.12 -6.00
C PRO A 194 -20.23 -9.56 -4.69
N ASP A 195 -20.23 -10.86 -4.40
CA ASP A 195 -20.80 -11.42 -3.17
C ASP A 195 -20.02 -10.91 -1.95
N LEU A 196 -18.68 -10.92 -2.05
CA LEU A 196 -17.81 -10.37 -1.01
C LEU A 196 -18.10 -8.88 -0.78
N LYS A 197 -18.15 -8.07 -1.85
CA LYS A 197 -18.39 -6.62 -1.71
C LYS A 197 -19.74 -6.32 -1.08
N LYS A 198 -20.79 -7.05 -1.48
CA LYS A 198 -22.12 -6.94 -0.86
C LYS A 198 -22.06 -7.29 0.62
N HIS A 199 -21.31 -8.34 0.97
CA HIS A 199 -21.14 -8.76 2.35
C HIS A 199 -20.33 -7.76 3.19
N LEU A 200 -19.24 -7.18 2.68
CA LEU A 200 -18.43 -6.21 3.44
C LEU A 200 -19.24 -5.00 3.92
N ILE A 201 -20.23 -4.58 3.13
CA ILE A 201 -21.13 -3.48 3.50
C ILE A 201 -21.92 -3.79 4.79
N THR A 202 -22.19 -5.07 5.09
CA THR A 202 -22.92 -5.46 6.31
C THR A 202 -22.12 -5.28 7.60
N HIS A 203 -20.80 -5.08 7.51
CA HIS A 203 -19.92 -4.82 8.65
C HIS A 203 -19.69 -3.33 8.91
N LEU A 204 -20.24 -2.44 8.08
CA LEU A 204 -20.08 -1.01 8.26
C LEU A 204 -20.91 -0.51 9.46
N PRO A 205 -20.41 0.42 10.29
CA PRO A 205 -21.08 0.87 11.51
C PRO A 205 -22.52 1.38 11.34
N ASN A 206 -22.86 1.90 10.16
CA ASN A 206 -24.18 2.47 9.84
C ASN A 206 -25.00 1.57 8.91
N TYR A 207 -24.66 0.29 8.79
CA TYR A 207 -25.43 -0.63 7.95
C TYR A 207 -26.81 -0.90 8.57
N ILE A 208 -27.85 -0.58 7.80
CA ILE A 208 -29.23 -0.93 8.13
C ILE A 208 -29.68 -1.98 7.12
N ASP A 209 -30.00 -3.19 7.61
CA ASP A 209 -30.60 -4.21 6.77
C ASP A 209 -32.03 -3.79 6.40
N LYS A 210 -32.21 -3.41 5.13
CA LYS A 210 -33.51 -3.00 4.59
C LYS A 210 -34.54 -4.14 4.66
N ASN A 211 -34.11 -5.41 4.63
CA ASN A 211 -35.02 -6.56 4.74
C ASN A 211 -35.44 -6.85 6.18
N SER A 212 -34.61 -6.50 7.17
CA SER A 212 -34.94 -6.66 8.60
C SER A 212 -35.92 -5.58 9.08
N SER A 213 -35.88 -4.38 8.49
CA SER A 213 -36.81 -3.29 8.81
C SER A 213 -38.28 -3.62 8.50
N PHE A 214 -38.54 -4.44 7.47
CA PHE A 214 -39.89 -4.87 7.08
C PHE A 214 -40.51 -5.86 8.09
N LEU A 215 -39.71 -6.73 8.72
CA LEU A 215 -40.20 -7.69 9.72
C LEU A 215 -40.63 -7.00 11.03
N SER A 216 -39.93 -5.93 11.43
CA SER A 216 -40.27 -5.15 12.63
C SER A 216 -41.59 -4.36 12.53
N LEU A 217 -42.13 -4.18 11.31
CA LEU A 217 -43.43 -3.55 11.07
C LEU A 217 -44.60 -4.55 11.14
N PHE A 218 -44.34 -5.85 11.00
CA PHE A 218 -45.38 -6.89 11.11
C PHE A 218 -45.53 -7.42 12.54
N GLU A 219 -44.48 -7.39 13.37
CA GLU A 219 -44.55 -7.80 14.78
C GLU A 219 -45.25 -6.79 15.70
N LYS A 220 -45.48 -5.55 15.24
CA LYS A 220 -46.21 -4.52 15.99
C LYS A 220 -47.72 -4.45 15.69
N ASN A 221 -48.20 -5.28 14.78
CA ASN A 221 -49.61 -5.33 14.36
C ASN A 221 -50.24 -6.73 14.53
N GLY A 222 -49.65 -7.58 15.37
CA GLY A 222 -50.17 -8.91 15.74
C GLY A 222 -50.55 -8.98 17.20
#